data_AF-A0A8T0I318-F1
#
_entry.id   AF-A0A8T0I318-F1
#
_cell.length_a   1.000
_cell.length_b   1.000
_cell.length_c   1.000
_cell.angle_alpha   90.00
_cell.angle_beta   90.00
_cell.angle_gamma   90.00
#
_symmetry.space_group_name_H-M   'P 1'
#
loop_
_entity.id
_entity.type
_entity.pdbx_description
1 polymer ?
#
loop_
_entity_poly.entity_id
_entity_poly.type
_entity_poly.pdbx_seq_one_letter_code
_entity_poly.pdbx_strand_id
1 'polypeptide(L)'
;MATALEQKRNNQLKERAVELEFQINRLGIQGRAYYEASQIKLRRNRMLIRAARTTNMLLHSALELLKQKELASRKESAGLDGVRKQAKILRAQFDAERAKAVYLQLDLQKQITETRSAEIDCADVLDPNTPIMEQIRLIDARLGAIFSKTKDTQVVELHFENLLKPMREERGIFAGQIDSLTNVIDAKNHQLMQLRMVVFDGNKSRLQAKKELEELITIWFAGKRAEIGPDLQKRMLRQIRKIKMVMDVDSMRAMYSQFLFQQKQVAYLQEVKKELHTSLSQLRNTAEIPMAYQRRESLGISQVHSLADNTKKNVRRLSEFKPRKNSYPLELIVEGTAKLVDKLHYGCEGLADRGFTHQMDTLVKVQNRLILLLSQLNNKMNFLKELAEELKEAEKAKAAGLEPPPSKLMSKDDEKVNYLGHTKKTHEEILAEREEEEKKEAERARRAATPPKKSPY
;
A
#
# COMPACT_ATOMS: atom_id res chain seq x y z
N MET A 1 56.48 117.08 159.40
CA MET A 1 55.46 116.64 158.42
C MET A 1 55.91 116.77 156.95
N ALA A 2 57.19 116.60 156.59
CA ALA A 2 57.66 116.67 155.19
C ALA A 2 58.14 115.33 154.58
N THR A 3 58.43 114.31 155.40
CA THR A 3 59.09 113.06 154.96
C THR A 3 58.14 111.94 154.49
N ALA A 4 56.83 112.05 154.72
CA ALA A 4 55.86 111.02 154.33
C ALA A 4 55.36 111.13 152.88
N LEU A 5 55.49 112.31 152.25
CA LEU A 5 55.01 112.55 150.88
C LEU A 5 55.98 112.03 149.80
N GLU A 6 57.29 112.04 150.06
CA GLU A 6 58.30 111.57 149.09
C GLU A 6 58.31 110.03 148.94
N GLN A 7 58.12 109.28 150.02
CA GLN A 7 58.00 107.81 149.93
C GLN A 7 56.78 107.38 149.12
N LYS A 8 55.66 108.11 149.24
CA LYS A 8 54.45 107.83 148.46
C LYS A 8 54.67 108.08 146.97
N ARG A 9 55.42 109.12 146.61
CA ARG A 9 55.77 109.43 145.22
C ARG A 9 56.74 108.41 144.61
N ASN A 10 57.72 107.93 145.36
CA ASN A 10 58.66 106.91 144.88
C ASN A 10 58.00 105.54 144.66
N ASN A 11 57.04 105.16 145.49
CA ASN A 11 56.29 103.91 145.27
C ASN A 11 55.40 103.99 144.02
N GLN A 12 54.75 105.13 143.76
CA GLN A 12 53.98 105.34 142.54
C GLN A 12 54.83 105.28 141.26
N LEU A 13 56.08 105.75 141.31
CA LEU A 13 56.99 105.66 140.17
C LEU A 13 57.45 104.23 139.89
N LYS A 14 57.69 103.43 140.94
CA LYS A 14 58.03 102.01 140.78
C LYS A 14 56.87 101.19 140.22
N GLU A 15 55.64 101.43 140.69
CA GLU A 15 54.45 100.79 140.14
C GLU A 15 54.27 101.12 138.65
N ARG A 16 54.45 102.39 138.25
CA ARG A 16 54.40 102.79 136.83
C ARG A 16 55.50 102.15 135.98
N ALA A 17 56.71 101.97 136.52
CA ALA A 17 57.79 101.32 135.79
C ALA A 17 57.46 99.85 135.50
N VAL A 18 56.92 99.13 136.48
CA VAL A 18 56.49 97.73 136.32
C VAL A 18 55.32 97.61 135.34
N GLU A 19 54.36 98.54 135.37
CA GLU A 19 53.26 98.57 134.40
C GLU A 19 53.76 98.78 132.96
N LEU A 20 54.74 99.67 132.77
CA LEU A 20 55.32 99.93 131.44
C LEU A 20 56.12 98.73 130.93
N GLU A 21 56.91 98.07 131.77
CA GLU A 21 57.60 96.82 131.39
C GLU A 21 56.61 95.71 131.02
N PHE A 22 55.49 95.60 131.75
CA PHE A 22 54.43 94.66 131.44
C PHE A 22 53.75 94.99 130.10
N GLN A 23 53.50 96.27 129.81
CA GLN A 23 52.96 96.70 128.51
C GLN A 23 53.92 96.44 127.36
N ILE A 24 55.22 96.72 127.52
CA ILE A 24 56.24 96.48 126.50
C ILE A 24 56.34 94.98 126.19
N ASN A 25 56.39 94.13 127.22
CA ASN A 25 56.40 92.67 127.02
C ASN A 25 55.12 92.17 126.34
N ARG A 26 53.95 92.71 126.72
CA ARG A 26 52.67 92.37 126.07
C ARG A 26 52.66 92.76 124.59
N LEU A 27 53.16 93.95 124.25
CA LEU A 27 53.28 94.41 122.85
C LEU A 27 54.31 93.59 122.07
N GLY A 28 55.42 93.18 122.69
CA GLY A 28 56.42 92.30 122.09
C GLY A 28 55.87 90.91 121.75
N ILE A 29 55.08 90.31 122.65
CA ILE A 29 54.40 89.03 122.43
C ILE A 29 53.34 89.17 121.33
N GLN A 30 52.56 90.24 121.34
CA GLN A 30 51.56 90.51 120.29
C GLN A 30 52.22 90.72 118.93
N GLY A 31 53.31 91.49 118.85
CA GLY A 31 54.07 91.71 117.61
C GLY A 31 54.63 90.42 117.01
N ARG A 32 55.18 89.52 117.84
CA ARG A 32 55.63 88.19 117.39
C ARG A 32 54.46 87.32 116.91
N ALA A 33 53.35 87.28 117.65
CA ALA A 33 52.17 86.53 117.26
C ALA A 33 51.59 87.01 115.92
N TYR A 34 51.53 88.31 115.67
CA TYR A 34 51.10 88.87 114.38
C TYR A 34 52.05 88.52 113.24
N TYR A 35 53.37 88.58 113.47
CA TYR A 35 54.35 88.20 112.46
C TYR A 35 54.27 86.71 112.11
N GLU A 36 54.15 85.83 113.12
CA GLU A 36 53.98 84.39 112.93
C GLU A 36 52.67 84.08 112.20
N ALA A 37 51.56 84.71 112.58
CA ALA A 37 50.27 84.56 111.90
C ALA A 37 50.35 85.01 110.42
N SER A 38 51.05 86.12 110.14
CA SER A 38 51.27 86.62 108.78
C SER A 38 52.13 85.65 107.95
N GLN A 39 53.22 85.13 108.53
CA GLN A 39 54.07 84.12 107.88
C GLN A 39 53.32 82.81 107.60
N ILE A 40 52.49 82.35 108.53
CA ILE A 40 51.61 81.19 108.33
C ILE A 40 50.61 81.45 107.21
N LYS A 41 49.99 82.64 107.18
CA LYS A 41 49.05 83.02 106.11
C LYS A 41 49.72 83.10 104.74
N LEU A 42 50.93 83.65 104.66
CA LEU A 42 51.76 83.67 103.46
C LEU A 42 52.13 82.26 102.97
N ARG A 43 52.52 81.36 103.88
CA ARG A 43 52.78 79.95 103.53
C ARG A 43 51.51 79.26 103.02
N ARG A 44 50.37 79.45 103.69
CA ARG A 44 49.07 78.92 103.25
C ARG A 44 48.69 79.44 101.86
N ASN A 45 48.82 80.74 101.62
CA ASN A 45 48.55 81.34 100.31
C ASN A 45 49.47 80.78 99.20
N ARG A 46 50.76 80.59 99.49
CA ARG A 46 51.69 79.96 98.54
C ARG A 46 51.30 78.51 98.23
N MET A 47 50.88 77.73 99.24
CA MET A 47 50.38 76.37 99.01
C MET A 47 49.09 76.36 98.20
N LEU A 48 48.15 77.26 98.49
CA LEU A 48 46.91 77.40 97.73
C LEU A 48 47.16 77.77 96.26
N ILE A 49 48.09 78.70 95.99
CA ILE A 49 48.47 79.06 94.61
C ILE A 49 49.09 77.86 93.88
N ARG A 50 49.95 77.08 94.55
CA ARG A 50 50.52 75.86 93.95
C ARG A 50 49.43 74.81 93.66
N ALA A 51 48.51 74.58 94.60
CA ALA A 51 47.38 73.68 94.40
C ALA A 51 46.44 74.15 93.28
N ALA A 52 46.20 75.46 93.18
CA ALA A 52 45.42 76.05 92.09
C ALA A 52 46.12 75.87 90.74
N ARG A 53 47.45 76.01 90.68
CA ARG A 53 48.23 75.78 89.44
C ARG A 53 48.21 74.30 89.02
N THR A 54 48.39 73.37 89.96
CA THR A 54 48.36 71.94 89.64
C THR A 54 46.96 71.49 89.18
N THR A 55 45.91 71.95 89.85
CA THR A 55 44.52 71.68 89.43
C THR A 55 44.22 72.29 88.06
N ASN A 56 44.68 73.51 87.79
CA ASN A 56 44.54 74.14 86.48
C ASN A 56 45.28 73.37 85.37
N MET A 57 46.52 72.91 85.62
CA MET A 57 47.24 72.03 84.69
C MET A 57 46.51 70.71 84.44
N LEU A 58 45.98 70.07 85.49
CA LEU A 58 45.19 68.84 85.38
C LEU A 58 43.88 69.04 84.62
N LEU A 59 43.23 70.20 84.78
CA LEU A 59 42.04 70.55 84.01
C LEU A 59 42.37 70.76 82.53
N HIS A 60 43.48 71.43 82.22
CA HIS A 60 43.92 71.58 80.83
C HIS A 60 44.25 70.24 80.17
N SER A 61 44.97 69.34 80.86
CA SER A 61 45.25 68.00 80.31
C SER A 61 43.97 67.16 80.17
N ALA A 62 43.03 67.25 81.11
CA ALA A 62 41.73 66.60 80.99
C ALA A 62 40.91 67.16 79.82
N LEU A 63 40.93 68.47 79.59
CA LEU A 63 40.28 69.10 78.44
C LEU A 63 40.91 68.66 77.11
N GLU A 64 42.23 68.56 77.03
CA GLU A 64 42.91 68.05 75.83
C GLU A 64 42.54 66.58 75.54
N LEU A 65 42.50 65.73 76.57
CA LEU A 65 42.06 64.34 76.42
C LEU A 65 40.60 64.25 75.96
N LEU A 66 39.71 65.08 76.49
CA LEU A 66 38.31 65.12 76.06
C LEU A 66 38.20 65.58 74.60
N LYS A 67 38.94 66.61 74.19
CA LYS A 67 38.98 67.05 72.78
C LYS A 67 39.49 65.96 71.85
N GLN A 68 40.54 65.23 72.23
CA GLN A 68 41.06 64.11 71.45
C GLN A 68 40.04 62.96 71.34
N LYS A 69 39.35 62.63 72.44
CA LYS A 69 38.26 61.62 72.44
C LYS A 69 37.07 62.05 71.59
N GLU A 70 36.71 63.33 71.62
CA GLU A 70 35.63 63.87 70.78
C GLU A 70 36.00 63.77 69.29
N LEU A 71 37.25 64.10 68.92
CA LEU A 71 37.73 63.94 67.54
C LEU A 71 37.76 62.47 67.11
N ALA A 72 38.16 61.54 67.99
CA ALA A 72 38.10 60.11 67.71
C ALA A 72 36.65 59.62 67.53
N SER A 73 35.73 60.02 68.41
CA SER A 73 34.31 59.70 68.31
C SER A 73 33.67 60.25 67.04
N ARG A 74 34.04 61.46 66.60
CA ARG A 74 33.61 62.04 65.31
C ARG A 74 34.14 61.26 64.10
N LYS A 75 35.36 60.72 64.18
CA LYS A 75 35.92 59.85 63.12
C LYS A 75 35.22 58.49 63.08
N GLU A 76 34.93 57.91 64.24
CA GLU A 76 34.17 56.65 64.34
C GLU A 76 32.73 56.83 63.86
N SER A 77 32.05 57.93 64.20
CA SER A 77 30.70 58.21 63.70
C SER A 77 30.68 58.42 62.18
N ALA A 78 31.66 59.12 61.62
CA ALA A 78 31.82 59.24 60.16
C ALA A 78 32.10 57.89 59.50
N GLY A 79 32.89 57.02 60.14
CA GLY A 79 33.12 55.63 59.69
C GLY A 79 31.84 54.80 59.69
N LEU A 80 31.04 54.89 60.76
CA LEU A 80 29.74 54.23 60.88
C LEU A 80 28.75 54.70 59.81
N ASP A 81 28.74 55.99 59.49
CA ASP A 81 27.90 56.53 58.42
C ASP A 81 28.35 56.03 57.04
N GLY A 82 29.66 55.85 56.82
CA GLY A 82 30.21 55.19 55.65
C GLY A 82 29.73 53.74 55.51
N VAL A 83 29.83 52.96 56.59
CA VAL A 83 29.36 51.56 56.64
C VAL A 83 27.85 51.47 56.44
N ARG A 84 27.06 52.37 57.03
CA ARG A 84 25.60 52.45 56.82
C ARG A 84 25.25 52.73 55.36
N LYS A 85 25.97 53.63 54.69
CA LYS A 85 25.79 53.90 53.26
C LYS A 85 26.12 52.66 52.43
N GLN A 86 27.21 51.97 52.72
CA GLN A 86 27.58 50.72 52.02
C GLN A 86 26.54 49.62 52.24
N ALA A 87 26.08 49.42 53.48
CA ALA A 87 25.03 48.45 53.79
C ALA A 87 23.72 48.77 53.05
N LYS A 88 23.35 50.05 52.92
CA LYS A 88 22.18 50.47 52.13
C LYS A 88 22.36 50.16 50.63
N ILE A 89 23.54 50.41 50.07
CA ILE A 89 23.85 50.10 48.66
C ILE A 89 23.80 48.58 48.42
N LEU A 90 24.46 47.80 49.28
CA LEU A 90 24.48 46.34 49.18
C LEU A 90 23.09 45.73 49.32
N ARG A 91 22.25 46.28 50.21
CA ARG A 91 20.85 45.86 50.34
C ARG A 91 20.05 46.15 49.07
N ALA A 92 20.21 47.35 48.50
CA ALA A 92 19.55 47.68 47.23
C ALA A 92 20.02 46.80 46.07
N GLN A 93 21.33 46.47 46.00
CA GLN A 93 21.88 45.53 45.01
C GLN A 93 21.33 44.11 45.22
N PHE A 94 21.28 43.63 46.46
CA PHE A 94 20.70 42.34 46.80
C PHE A 94 19.22 42.26 46.41
N ASP A 95 18.43 43.28 46.75
CA ASP A 95 17.02 43.34 46.40
C ASP A 95 16.81 43.37 44.88
N ALA A 96 17.67 44.08 44.13
CA ALA A 96 17.65 44.11 42.68
C ALA A 96 18.01 42.75 42.05
N GLU A 97 19.08 42.09 42.51
CA GLU A 97 19.48 40.77 42.02
C GLU A 97 18.45 39.70 42.40
N ARG A 98 17.86 39.78 43.59
CA ARG A 98 16.76 38.91 43.99
C ARG A 98 15.55 39.06 43.06
N ALA A 99 15.17 40.30 42.72
CA ALA A 99 14.06 40.55 41.79
C ALA A 99 14.36 39.97 40.38
N LYS A 100 15.60 40.12 39.88
CA LYS A 100 16.04 39.50 38.62
C LYS A 100 15.98 37.97 38.68
N ALA A 101 16.45 37.36 39.76
CA ALA A 101 16.43 35.91 39.92
C ALA A 101 14.99 35.36 39.91
N VAL A 102 14.06 36.03 40.59
CA VAL A 102 12.63 35.67 40.57
C VAL A 102 12.05 35.81 39.17
N TYR A 103 12.36 36.90 38.46
CA TYR A 103 11.90 37.11 37.08
C TYR A 103 12.41 36.00 36.14
N LEU A 104 13.71 35.68 36.19
CA LEU A 104 14.31 34.61 35.38
C LEU A 104 13.73 33.24 35.72
N GLN A 105 13.40 32.99 36.99
CA GLN A 105 12.76 31.73 37.39
C GLN A 105 11.36 31.58 36.80
N LEU A 106 10.58 32.67 36.75
CA LEU A 106 9.26 32.68 36.11
C LEU A 106 9.37 32.48 34.60
N ASP A 107 10.32 33.16 33.94
CA ASP A 107 10.56 32.99 32.50
C ASP A 107 11.00 31.55 32.18
N LEU A 108 11.87 30.96 33.00
CA LEU A 108 12.28 29.56 32.83
C LEU A 108 11.09 28.61 32.99
N GLN A 109 10.23 28.82 33.99
CA GLN A 109 9.02 28.02 34.18
C GLN A 109 8.10 28.13 32.96
N LYS A 110 7.93 29.33 32.42
CA LYS A 110 7.15 29.55 31.20
C LYS A 110 7.75 28.80 30.01
N GLN A 111 9.05 28.88 29.79
CA GLN A 111 9.73 28.14 28.72
C GLN A 111 9.56 26.63 28.88
N ILE A 112 9.70 26.08 30.10
CA ILE A 112 9.47 24.66 30.36
C ILE A 112 8.03 24.25 30.01
N THR A 113 7.05 25.09 30.34
CA THR A 113 5.65 24.79 29.98
C THR A 113 5.42 24.84 28.47
N GLU A 114 6.02 25.81 27.77
CA GLU A 114 5.93 25.97 26.32
C GLU A 114 6.63 24.83 25.56
N THR A 115 7.81 24.41 26.01
CA THR A 115 8.52 23.27 25.41
C THR A 115 7.74 21.98 25.63
N ARG A 116 7.17 21.80 26.83
CA ARG A 116 6.36 20.61 27.12
C ARG A 116 5.06 20.57 26.32
N SER A 117 4.38 21.71 26.11
CA SER A 117 3.22 21.74 25.21
C SER A 117 3.62 21.43 23.78
N ALA A 118 4.74 21.97 23.29
CA ALA A 118 5.24 21.68 21.96
C ALA A 118 5.62 20.20 21.78
N GLU A 119 6.25 19.57 22.80
CA GLU A 119 6.54 18.14 22.82
C GLU A 119 5.27 17.29 22.71
N ILE A 120 4.20 17.67 23.42
CA ILE A 120 2.91 16.99 23.35
C ILE A 120 2.29 17.14 21.96
N ASP A 121 2.29 18.35 21.39
CA ASP A 121 1.75 18.61 20.06
C ASP A 121 2.53 17.87 18.95
N CYS A 122 3.83 17.66 19.13
CA CYS A 122 4.68 16.94 18.19
C CYS A 122 4.64 15.41 18.37
N ALA A 123 4.21 14.91 19.53
CA ALA A 123 4.17 13.48 19.81
C ALA A 123 3.26 12.72 18.83
N ASP A 124 2.12 13.31 18.47
CA ASP A 124 1.15 12.71 17.55
C ASP A 124 1.69 12.56 16.12
N VAL A 125 2.58 13.46 15.68
CA VAL A 125 3.16 13.43 14.32
C VAL A 125 4.27 12.38 14.20
N LEU A 126 4.96 12.10 15.30
CA LEU A 126 6.08 11.17 15.34
C LEU A 126 5.65 9.71 15.50
N ASP A 127 4.38 9.43 15.83
CA ASP A 127 3.92 8.06 16.00
C ASP A 127 3.84 7.34 14.63
N PRO A 128 4.69 6.31 14.39
CA PRO A 128 4.66 5.53 13.16
C PRO A 128 3.36 4.72 12.99
N ASN A 129 2.50 4.67 14.02
CA ASN A 129 1.22 3.96 14.01
C ASN A 129 0.02 4.91 13.94
N THR A 130 0.22 6.16 13.50
CA THR A 130 -0.92 7.01 13.17
C THR A 130 -1.79 6.35 12.09
N PRO A 131 -3.13 6.49 12.15
CA PRO A 131 -4.05 5.88 11.17
C PRO A 131 -3.73 6.27 9.73
N ILE A 132 -3.21 7.49 9.52
CA ILE A 132 -2.79 8.00 8.22
C ILE A 132 -1.56 7.23 7.72
N MET A 133 -0.56 7.00 8.57
CA MET A 133 0.65 6.28 8.19
C MET A 133 0.35 4.80 7.91
N GLU A 134 -0.57 4.18 8.66
CA GLU A 134 -1.08 2.84 8.37
C GLU A 134 -1.78 2.78 7.00
N GLN A 135 -2.62 3.76 6.69
CA GLN A 135 -3.26 3.88 5.38
C GLN A 135 -2.22 4.03 4.26
N ILE A 136 -1.21 4.87 4.45
CA ILE A 136 -0.11 5.05 3.48
C ILE A 136 0.60 3.71 3.23
N ARG A 137 0.97 2.97 4.29
CA ARG A 137 1.62 1.65 4.15
C ARG A 137 0.73 0.65 3.43
N LEU A 138 -0.57 0.64 3.73
CA LEU A 138 -1.53 -0.26 3.09
C LEU A 138 -1.72 0.08 1.60
N ILE A 139 -1.75 1.37 1.25
CA ILE A 139 -1.79 1.82 -0.15
C ILE A 139 -0.50 1.44 -0.87
N ASP A 140 0.65 1.63 -0.25
CA ASP A 140 1.95 1.29 -0.83
C ASP A 140 2.09 -0.23 -1.07
N ALA A 141 1.68 -1.05 -0.11
CA ALA A 141 1.63 -2.51 -0.28
C ALA A 141 0.70 -2.93 -1.42
N ARG A 142 -0.46 -2.28 -1.55
CA ARG A 142 -1.39 -2.54 -2.66
C ARG A 142 -0.82 -2.12 -4.00
N LEU A 143 -0.14 -0.98 -4.06
CA LEU A 143 0.55 -0.50 -5.28
C LEU A 143 1.65 -1.49 -5.68
N GLY A 144 2.47 -1.97 -4.73
CA GLY A 144 3.47 -3.00 -4.99
C GLY A 144 2.87 -4.29 -5.57
N ALA A 145 1.73 -4.75 -5.02
CA ALA A 145 1.02 -5.92 -5.55
C ALA A 145 0.46 -5.70 -6.96
N ILE A 146 -0.07 -4.50 -7.25
CA ILE A 146 -0.55 -4.13 -8.59
C ILE A 146 0.61 -4.13 -9.57
N PHE A 147 1.75 -3.52 -9.23
CA PHE A 147 2.92 -3.50 -10.08
C PHE A 147 3.43 -4.90 -10.41
N SER A 148 3.49 -5.80 -9.42
CA SER A 148 3.84 -7.20 -9.65
C SER A 148 2.88 -7.86 -10.65
N LYS A 149 1.57 -7.72 -10.45
CA LYS A 149 0.55 -8.30 -11.35
C LYS A 149 0.62 -7.72 -12.76
N THR A 150 0.89 -6.43 -12.91
CA THR A 150 1.06 -5.82 -14.24
C THR A 150 2.27 -6.36 -14.95
N LYS A 151 3.39 -6.60 -14.23
CA LYS A 151 4.58 -7.21 -14.80
C LYS A 151 4.31 -8.65 -15.21
N ASP A 152 3.63 -9.44 -14.38
CA ASP A 152 3.25 -10.81 -14.72
C ASP A 152 2.33 -10.86 -15.95
N THR A 153 1.39 -9.93 -16.05
CA THR A 153 0.49 -9.81 -17.21
C THR A 153 1.28 -9.48 -18.49
N GLN A 154 2.25 -8.56 -18.42
CA GLN A 154 3.12 -8.24 -19.56
C GLN A 154 3.97 -9.44 -20.01
N VAL A 155 4.46 -10.25 -19.06
CA VAL A 155 5.21 -11.48 -19.38
C VAL A 155 4.32 -12.49 -20.10
N VAL A 156 3.07 -12.64 -19.64
CA VAL A 156 2.07 -13.51 -20.29
C VAL A 156 1.69 -13.00 -21.67
N GLU A 157 1.48 -11.69 -21.84
CA GLU A 157 1.21 -11.07 -23.13
C GLU A 157 2.36 -11.31 -24.12
N LEU A 158 3.61 -11.10 -23.68
CA LEU A 158 4.80 -11.36 -24.49
C LEU A 158 4.93 -12.84 -24.86
N HIS A 159 4.60 -13.75 -23.94
CA HIS A 159 4.60 -15.19 -24.21
C HIS A 159 3.57 -15.56 -25.28
N PHE A 160 2.34 -15.04 -25.19
CA PHE A 160 1.32 -15.24 -26.21
C PHE A 160 1.69 -14.60 -27.54
N GLU A 161 2.31 -13.42 -27.54
CA GLU A 161 2.80 -12.80 -28.78
C GLU A 161 3.86 -13.68 -29.46
N ASN A 162 4.81 -14.20 -28.68
CA ASN A 162 5.85 -15.12 -29.17
C ASN A 162 5.28 -16.46 -29.66
N LEU A 163 4.17 -16.93 -29.10
CA LEU A 163 3.46 -18.12 -29.57
C LEU A 163 2.66 -17.84 -30.86
N LEU A 164 2.02 -16.67 -30.96
CA LEU A 164 1.18 -16.30 -32.10
C LEU A 164 1.97 -15.97 -33.37
N LYS A 165 3.20 -15.44 -33.24
CA LYS A 165 4.08 -15.14 -34.38
C LYS A 165 4.35 -16.37 -35.28
N PRO A 166 4.91 -17.49 -34.79
CA PRO A 166 5.16 -18.67 -35.62
C PRO A 166 3.86 -19.28 -36.17
N MET A 167 2.75 -19.26 -35.41
CA MET A 167 1.46 -19.74 -35.93
C MET A 167 0.95 -18.90 -37.10
N ARG A 168 1.17 -17.58 -37.08
CA ARG A 168 0.81 -16.69 -38.21
C ARG A 168 1.70 -16.96 -39.43
N GLU A 169 2.99 -17.21 -39.21
CA GLU A 169 3.94 -17.58 -40.27
C GLU A 169 3.57 -18.93 -40.91
N GLU A 170 3.33 -19.97 -40.10
CA GLU A 170 2.87 -21.28 -40.56
C GLU A 170 1.56 -21.18 -41.37
N ARG A 171 0.60 -20.38 -40.89
CA ARG A 171 -0.63 -20.10 -41.65
C ARG A 171 -0.36 -19.48 -43.01
N GLY A 172 0.59 -18.54 -43.08
CA GLY A 172 1.03 -17.94 -44.36
C GLY A 172 1.61 -18.97 -45.31
N ILE A 173 2.44 -19.88 -44.80
CA ILE A 173 3.03 -20.98 -45.58
C ILE A 173 1.93 -21.91 -46.12
N PHE A 174 0.98 -22.34 -45.29
CA PHE A 174 -0.12 -23.20 -45.73
C PHE A 174 -1.02 -22.53 -46.77
N ALA A 175 -1.29 -21.23 -46.64
CA ALA A 175 -2.04 -20.48 -47.64
C ALA A 175 -1.30 -20.48 -49.00
N GLY A 176 0.00 -20.19 -49.00
CA GLY A 176 0.81 -20.24 -50.22
C GLY A 176 0.86 -21.63 -50.86
N GLN A 177 0.92 -22.68 -50.04
CA GLN A 177 0.85 -24.06 -50.52
C GLN A 177 -0.51 -24.36 -51.18
N ILE A 178 -1.62 -23.93 -50.60
CA ILE A 178 -2.96 -24.10 -51.18
C ILE A 178 -3.08 -23.37 -52.52
N ASP A 179 -2.55 -22.17 -52.64
CA ASP A 179 -2.56 -21.42 -53.91
C ASP A 179 -1.74 -22.13 -54.98
N SER A 180 -0.54 -22.61 -54.63
CA SER A 180 0.30 -23.38 -55.56
C SER A 180 -0.38 -24.67 -56.03
N LEU A 181 -1.02 -25.42 -55.11
CA LEU A 181 -1.77 -26.62 -55.44
C LEU A 181 -2.98 -26.32 -56.32
N THR A 182 -3.65 -25.20 -56.09
CA THR A 182 -4.79 -24.76 -56.91
C THR A 182 -4.34 -24.52 -58.35
N ASN A 183 -3.23 -23.81 -58.55
CA ASN A 183 -2.66 -23.57 -59.88
C ASN A 183 -2.27 -24.88 -60.59
N VAL A 184 -1.70 -25.84 -59.87
CA VAL A 184 -1.35 -27.16 -60.42
C VAL A 184 -2.60 -27.95 -60.80
N ILE A 185 -3.63 -27.95 -59.96
CA ILE A 185 -4.92 -28.62 -60.24
C ILE A 185 -5.56 -28.02 -61.50
N ASP A 186 -5.57 -26.70 -61.64
CA ASP A 186 -6.16 -26.01 -62.80
C ASP A 186 -5.39 -26.33 -64.09
N ALA A 187 -4.06 -26.34 -64.03
CA ALA A 187 -3.23 -26.78 -65.15
C ALA A 187 -3.49 -28.24 -65.54
N LYS A 188 -3.67 -29.14 -64.55
CA LYS A 188 -3.98 -30.56 -64.79
C LYS A 188 -5.40 -30.78 -65.32
N ASN A 189 -6.38 -30.01 -64.84
CA ASN A 189 -7.74 -30.00 -65.38
C ASN A 189 -7.75 -29.56 -66.84
N HIS A 190 -6.94 -28.56 -67.20
CA HIS A 190 -6.77 -28.15 -68.59
C HIS A 190 -6.15 -29.25 -69.46
N GLN A 191 -5.09 -29.92 -68.97
CA GLN A 191 -4.48 -31.08 -69.64
C GLN A 191 -5.50 -32.23 -69.83
N LEU A 192 -6.30 -32.54 -68.81
CA LEU A 192 -7.37 -33.54 -68.90
C LEU A 192 -8.44 -33.17 -69.92
N MET A 193 -8.82 -31.91 -69.98
CA MET A 193 -9.78 -31.41 -70.97
C MET A 193 -9.24 -31.60 -72.40
N GLN A 194 -7.97 -31.26 -72.64
CA GLN A 194 -7.31 -31.48 -73.93
C GLN A 194 -7.26 -32.97 -74.29
N LEU A 195 -6.84 -33.84 -73.37
CA LEU A 195 -6.82 -35.30 -73.57
C LEU A 195 -8.21 -35.85 -73.85
N ARG A 196 -9.23 -35.37 -73.16
CA ARG A 196 -10.62 -35.77 -73.39
C ARG A 196 -11.08 -35.42 -74.82
N MET A 197 -10.71 -34.24 -75.32
CA MET A 197 -10.99 -33.85 -76.71
C MET A 197 -10.27 -34.79 -77.69
N VAL A 198 -8.98 -35.06 -77.48
CA VAL A 198 -8.20 -35.97 -78.34
C VAL A 198 -8.80 -37.39 -78.35
N VAL A 199 -9.23 -37.90 -77.19
CA VAL A 199 -9.90 -39.21 -77.10
C VAL A 199 -11.25 -39.21 -77.81
N PHE A 200 -12.02 -38.12 -77.73
CA PHE A 200 -13.28 -37.99 -78.44
C PHE A 200 -13.07 -37.95 -79.96
N ASP A 201 -12.11 -37.16 -80.44
CA ASP A 201 -11.74 -37.08 -81.85
C ASP A 201 -11.18 -38.39 -82.37
N GLY A 202 -10.36 -39.09 -81.57
CA GLY A 202 -9.86 -40.43 -81.87
C GLY A 202 -10.99 -41.45 -81.99
N ASN A 203 -11.96 -41.42 -81.06
CA ASN A 203 -13.14 -42.29 -81.13
C ASN A 203 -14.03 -42.00 -82.34
N LYS A 204 -14.26 -40.72 -82.65
CA LYS A 204 -15.00 -40.29 -83.84
C LYS A 204 -14.32 -40.78 -85.11
N SER A 205 -13.01 -40.58 -85.20
CA SER A 205 -12.18 -41.04 -86.33
C SER A 205 -12.23 -42.56 -86.48
N ARG A 206 -12.17 -43.31 -85.37
CA ARG A 206 -12.34 -44.77 -85.39
C ARG A 206 -13.73 -45.19 -85.88
N LEU A 207 -14.80 -44.55 -85.37
CA LEU A 207 -16.17 -44.87 -85.78
C LEU A 207 -16.38 -44.60 -87.27
N GLN A 208 -15.85 -43.48 -87.77
CA GLN A 208 -15.87 -43.15 -89.19
C GLN A 208 -15.08 -44.17 -90.02
N ALA A 209 -13.85 -44.51 -89.60
CA ALA A 209 -13.03 -45.51 -90.27
C ALA A 209 -13.68 -46.90 -90.29
N LYS A 210 -14.39 -47.28 -89.21
CA LYS A 210 -15.18 -48.51 -89.14
C LYS A 210 -16.34 -48.48 -90.13
N LYS A 211 -17.07 -47.35 -90.22
CA LYS A 211 -18.17 -47.17 -91.17
C LYS A 211 -17.67 -47.25 -92.62
N GLU A 212 -16.56 -46.58 -92.95
CA GLU A 212 -15.91 -46.65 -94.27
C GLU A 212 -15.46 -48.08 -94.60
N LEU A 213 -14.94 -48.82 -93.61
CA LEU A 213 -14.59 -50.24 -93.77
C LEU A 213 -15.83 -51.09 -94.06
N GLU A 214 -16.93 -50.89 -93.32
CA GLU A 214 -18.20 -51.58 -93.54
C GLU A 214 -18.77 -51.27 -94.93
N GLU A 215 -18.71 -50.01 -95.39
CA GLU A 215 -19.09 -49.60 -96.74
C GLU A 215 -18.23 -50.30 -97.81
N LEU A 216 -16.90 -50.34 -97.64
CA LEU A 216 -15.98 -51.04 -98.54
C LEU A 216 -16.26 -52.55 -98.57
N ILE A 217 -16.50 -53.18 -97.42
CA ILE A 217 -16.89 -54.59 -97.31
C ILE A 217 -18.22 -54.84 -98.04
N THR A 218 -19.22 -53.98 -97.83
CA THR A 218 -20.53 -54.11 -98.48
C THR A 218 -20.41 -54.01 -99.99
N ILE A 219 -19.61 -53.07 -100.52
CA ILE A 219 -19.31 -52.98 -101.96
C ILE A 219 -18.67 -54.28 -102.49
N TRP A 220 -17.77 -54.89 -101.70
CA TRP A 220 -17.06 -56.11 -102.07
C TRP A 220 -17.95 -57.36 -102.12
N PHE A 221 -18.92 -57.46 -101.21
CA PHE A 221 -19.76 -58.66 -101.06
C PHE A 221 -21.17 -58.54 -101.64
N ALA A 222 -21.67 -57.33 -101.92
CA ALA A 222 -23.01 -57.12 -102.49
C ALA A 222 -23.06 -57.17 -104.03
N GLY A 223 -21.93 -56.95 -104.72
CA GLY A 223 -21.82 -57.19 -106.16
C GLY A 223 -21.53 -58.67 -106.42
N LYS A 224 -22.30 -59.33 -107.30
CA LYS A 224 -21.97 -60.66 -107.84
C LYS A 224 -20.48 -60.69 -108.20
N ARG A 225 -19.74 -61.72 -107.77
CA ARG A 225 -18.29 -61.97 -107.93
C ARG A 225 -17.75 -61.66 -109.34
N ALA A 226 -17.71 -60.40 -109.73
CA ALA A 226 -17.04 -59.93 -110.93
C ALA A 226 -15.55 -59.90 -110.59
N GLU A 227 -14.74 -60.52 -111.44
CA GLU A 227 -13.29 -60.63 -111.27
C GLU A 227 -12.67 -59.24 -111.11
N ILE A 228 -12.36 -58.88 -109.86
CA ILE A 228 -11.79 -57.58 -109.52
C ILE A 228 -10.33 -57.58 -110.01
N GLY A 229 -9.99 -56.62 -110.88
CA GLY A 229 -8.63 -56.48 -111.42
C GLY A 229 -7.56 -56.28 -110.32
N PRO A 230 -6.33 -56.80 -110.52
CA PRO A 230 -5.29 -56.85 -109.49
C PRO A 230 -4.83 -55.47 -108.97
N ASP A 231 -4.95 -54.42 -109.79
CA ASP A 231 -4.58 -53.06 -109.40
C ASP A 231 -5.57 -52.41 -108.43
N LEU A 232 -6.87 -52.71 -108.57
CA LEU A 232 -7.89 -52.24 -107.65
C LEU A 232 -7.71 -52.93 -106.29
N GLN A 233 -7.42 -54.22 -106.29
CA GLN A 233 -7.14 -55.01 -105.08
C GLN A 233 -5.92 -54.45 -104.30
N LYS A 234 -4.84 -54.07 -105.00
CA LYS A 234 -3.67 -53.43 -104.36
C LYS A 234 -4.01 -52.06 -103.74
N ARG A 235 -4.80 -51.22 -104.42
CA ARG A 235 -5.23 -49.92 -103.85
C ARG A 235 -6.11 -50.11 -102.61
N MET A 236 -7.02 -51.07 -102.63
CA MET A 236 -7.89 -51.38 -101.51
C MET A 236 -7.15 -51.97 -100.31
N LEU A 237 -6.19 -52.89 -100.52
CA LEU A 237 -5.35 -53.42 -99.43
C LEU A 237 -4.51 -52.32 -98.75
N ARG A 238 -4.09 -51.28 -99.49
CA ARG A 238 -3.45 -50.10 -98.89
C ARG A 238 -4.44 -49.29 -98.04
N GLN A 239 -5.68 -49.10 -98.50
CA GLN A 239 -6.72 -48.43 -97.70
C GLN A 239 -7.07 -49.22 -96.44
N ILE A 240 -7.22 -50.55 -96.53
CA ILE A 240 -7.46 -51.42 -95.37
C ILE A 240 -6.29 -51.33 -94.38
N ARG A 241 -5.03 -51.32 -94.83
CA ARG A 241 -3.87 -51.12 -93.93
C ARG A 241 -3.89 -49.75 -93.26
N LYS A 242 -4.23 -48.68 -93.99
CA LYS A 242 -4.36 -47.33 -93.43
C LYS A 242 -5.48 -47.27 -92.38
N ILE A 243 -6.65 -47.82 -92.69
CA ILE A 243 -7.78 -47.93 -91.76
C ILE A 243 -7.40 -48.74 -90.52
N LYS A 244 -6.70 -49.88 -90.71
CA LYS A 244 -6.24 -50.74 -89.62
C LYS A 244 -5.26 -50.01 -88.68
N MET A 245 -4.32 -49.23 -89.22
CA MET A 245 -3.43 -48.38 -88.41
C MET A 245 -4.19 -47.31 -87.60
N VAL A 246 -5.23 -46.68 -88.18
CA VAL A 246 -6.08 -45.72 -87.44
C VAL A 246 -6.93 -46.43 -86.37
N MET A 247 -7.26 -47.70 -86.60
CA MET A 247 -7.95 -48.54 -85.63
C MET A 247 -7.04 -49.19 -84.59
N ASP A 248 -5.71 -49.02 -84.64
CA ASP A 248 -4.78 -49.69 -83.72
C ASP A 248 -5.12 -49.35 -82.27
N VAL A 249 -5.67 -50.35 -81.60
CA VAL A 249 -6.29 -50.28 -80.28
C VAL A 249 -5.27 -49.87 -79.22
N ASP A 250 -4.00 -50.17 -79.43
CA ASP A 250 -2.92 -49.91 -78.47
C ASP A 250 -2.65 -48.42 -78.30
N SER A 251 -2.73 -47.63 -79.38
CA SER A 251 -2.53 -46.17 -79.31
C SER A 251 -3.65 -45.48 -78.51
N MET A 252 -4.91 -45.84 -78.77
CA MET A 252 -6.05 -45.31 -78.03
C MET A 252 -6.12 -45.85 -76.61
N ARG A 253 -5.71 -47.10 -76.38
CA ARG A 253 -5.61 -47.68 -75.04
C ARG A 253 -4.55 -46.98 -74.21
N ALA A 254 -3.41 -46.60 -74.81
CA ALA A 254 -2.38 -45.81 -74.17
C ALA A 254 -2.84 -44.38 -73.85
N MET A 255 -3.57 -43.72 -74.77
CA MET A 255 -4.16 -42.40 -74.49
C MET A 255 -5.21 -42.46 -73.38
N TYR A 256 -6.05 -43.50 -73.37
CA TYR A 256 -7.06 -43.68 -72.32
C TYR A 256 -6.44 -44.02 -70.96
N SER A 257 -5.38 -44.83 -70.93
CA SER A 257 -4.65 -45.10 -69.68
C SER A 257 -3.96 -43.84 -69.14
N GLN A 258 -3.39 -43.01 -70.02
CA GLN A 258 -2.83 -41.71 -69.65
C GLN A 258 -3.90 -40.75 -69.11
N PHE A 259 -5.09 -40.72 -69.73
CA PHE A 259 -6.24 -39.95 -69.24
C PHE A 259 -6.67 -40.39 -67.84
N LEU A 260 -6.86 -41.70 -67.62
CA LEU A 260 -7.22 -42.23 -66.30
C LEU A 260 -6.15 -41.95 -65.24
N PHE A 261 -4.88 -42.04 -65.62
CA PHE A 261 -3.77 -41.72 -64.72
C PHE A 261 -3.80 -40.24 -64.30
N GLN A 262 -3.97 -39.32 -65.25
CA GLN A 262 -4.10 -37.90 -64.93
C GLN A 262 -5.34 -37.60 -64.07
N GLN A 263 -6.46 -38.30 -64.30
CA GLN A 263 -7.67 -38.14 -63.51
C GLN A 263 -7.43 -38.54 -62.05
N LYS A 264 -6.72 -39.65 -61.82
CA LYS A 264 -6.31 -40.09 -60.47
C LYS A 264 -5.37 -39.08 -59.81
N GLN A 265 -4.41 -38.52 -60.56
CA GLN A 265 -3.52 -37.47 -60.03
C GLN A 265 -4.30 -36.23 -59.57
N VAL A 266 -5.27 -35.77 -60.35
CA VAL A 266 -6.11 -34.62 -59.96
C VAL A 266 -6.93 -34.93 -58.71
N ALA A 267 -7.54 -36.12 -58.64
CA ALA A 267 -8.31 -36.52 -57.46
C ALA A 267 -7.45 -36.53 -56.18
N TYR A 268 -6.24 -37.07 -56.26
CA TYR A 268 -5.28 -37.06 -55.15
C TYR A 268 -4.90 -35.62 -54.73
N LEU A 269 -4.59 -34.74 -55.69
CA LEU A 269 -4.26 -33.34 -55.38
C LEU A 269 -5.44 -32.59 -54.74
N GLN A 270 -6.68 -32.89 -55.16
CA GLN A 270 -7.88 -32.33 -54.53
C GLN A 270 -8.07 -32.79 -53.09
N GLU A 271 -7.73 -34.05 -52.79
CA GLU A 271 -7.77 -34.59 -51.43
C GLU A 271 -6.73 -33.92 -50.52
N VAL A 272 -5.48 -33.80 -50.99
CA VAL A 272 -4.42 -33.05 -50.28
C VAL A 272 -4.83 -31.59 -50.06
N LYS A 273 -5.44 -30.93 -51.05
CA LYS A 273 -5.95 -29.56 -50.90
C LYS A 273 -7.04 -29.47 -49.82
N LYS A 274 -7.94 -30.46 -49.73
CA LYS A 274 -8.98 -30.51 -48.68
C LYS A 274 -8.35 -30.68 -47.29
N GLU A 275 -7.38 -31.59 -47.15
CA GLU A 275 -6.66 -31.80 -45.90
C GLU A 275 -5.96 -30.53 -45.42
N LEU A 276 -5.26 -29.83 -46.31
CA LEU A 276 -4.65 -28.54 -46.02
C LEU A 276 -5.68 -27.48 -45.62
N HIS A 277 -6.85 -27.46 -46.25
CA HIS A 277 -7.93 -26.56 -45.86
C HIS A 277 -8.50 -26.89 -44.47
N THR A 278 -8.61 -28.17 -44.12
CA THR A 278 -9.01 -28.57 -42.76
C THR A 278 -7.95 -28.19 -41.74
N SER A 279 -6.66 -28.41 -42.02
CA SER A 279 -5.56 -27.96 -41.15
C SER A 279 -5.53 -26.45 -40.99
N LEU A 280 -5.73 -25.70 -42.08
CA LEU A 280 -5.81 -24.23 -42.02
C LEU A 280 -7.04 -23.77 -41.21
N SER A 281 -8.18 -24.47 -41.33
CA SER A 281 -9.39 -24.18 -40.55
C SER A 281 -9.19 -24.47 -39.06
N GLN A 282 -8.48 -25.54 -38.72
CA GLN A 282 -8.07 -25.86 -37.35
C GLN A 282 -7.12 -24.79 -36.79
N LEU A 283 -6.12 -24.36 -37.57
CA LEU A 283 -5.19 -23.28 -37.20
C LEU A 283 -5.85 -21.90 -37.16
N ARG A 284 -7.00 -21.71 -37.84
CA ARG A 284 -7.71 -20.43 -37.87
C ARG A 284 -8.27 -20.03 -36.51
N ASN A 285 -8.22 -20.89 -35.49
CA ASN A 285 -8.59 -20.54 -34.12
C ASN A 285 -9.91 -19.74 -34.07
N THR A 286 -10.97 -20.29 -34.65
CA THR A 286 -12.30 -20.23 -34.00
C THR A 286 -12.46 -21.42 -33.07
N ALA A 287 -11.37 -21.86 -32.43
CA ALA A 287 -11.53 -22.45 -31.11
C ALA A 287 -12.19 -21.32 -30.31
N GLU A 288 -13.50 -21.47 -30.05
CA GLU A 288 -14.17 -20.71 -29.02
C GLU A 288 -13.17 -20.63 -27.87
N ILE A 289 -12.74 -19.42 -27.51
CA ILE A 289 -11.94 -19.19 -26.31
C ILE A 289 -12.61 -20.08 -25.26
N PRO A 290 -11.92 -21.08 -24.68
CA PRO A 290 -12.54 -21.97 -23.72
C PRO A 290 -13.34 -21.11 -22.77
N MET A 291 -14.65 -21.34 -22.66
CA MET A 291 -15.60 -20.49 -21.90
C MET A 291 -15.15 -20.18 -20.45
N ALA A 292 -14.09 -20.84 -19.98
CA ALA A 292 -13.34 -20.52 -18.78
C ALA A 292 -12.62 -19.15 -18.78
N TYR A 293 -12.22 -18.60 -19.94
CA TYR A 293 -11.39 -17.38 -20.04
C TYR A 293 -12.01 -16.21 -20.81
N GLN A 294 -13.19 -16.37 -21.40
CA GLN A 294 -14.00 -15.18 -21.65
C GLN A 294 -14.19 -14.51 -20.30
N ARG A 295 -13.78 -13.23 -20.16
CA ARG A 295 -14.25 -12.39 -19.04
C ARG A 295 -15.73 -12.70 -18.95
N ARG A 296 -16.16 -13.35 -17.86
CA ARG A 296 -17.57 -13.71 -17.69
C ARG A 296 -18.33 -12.44 -17.97
N GLU A 297 -18.94 -12.35 -19.16
CA GLU A 297 -19.81 -11.24 -19.46
C GLU A 297 -20.82 -11.32 -18.34
N SER A 298 -20.87 -10.28 -17.51
CA SER A 298 -21.82 -10.20 -16.42
C SER A 298 -23.16 -10.53 -17.05
N LEU A 299 -23.77 -11.64 -16.63
CA LEU A 299 -25.05 -12.12 -17.17
C LEU A 299 -25.96 -10.90 -17.33
N GLY A 300 -26.42 -10.65 -18.55
CA GLY A 300 -27.27 -9.49 -18.81
C GLY A 300 -28.48 -9.53 -17.87
N ILE A 301 -29.03 -8.38 -17.49
CA ILE A 301 -30.17 -8.33 -16.55
C ILE A 301 -31.31 -9.27 -16.97
N SER A 302 -31.57 -9.38 -18.26
CA SER A 302 -32.56 -10.30 -18.84
C SER A 302 -32.27 -11.78 -18.52
N GLN A 303 -30.99 -12.17 -18.50
CA GLN A 303 -30.54 -13.50 -18.12
C GLN A 303 -30.63 -13.71 -16.60
N VAL A 304 -30.40 -12.67 -15.79
CA VAL A 304 -30.60 -12.76 -14.33
C VAL A 304 -32.08 -12.99 -13.99
N HIS A 305 -33.00 -12.29 -14.66
CA HIS A 305 -34.43 -12.52 -14.49
C HIS A 305 -34.87 -13.91 -14.93
N SER A 306 -34.43 -14.39 -16.09
CA SER A 306 -34.78 -15.74 -16.54
C SER A 306 -34.25 -16.80 -15.58
N LEU A 307 -33.06 -16.58 -15.01
CA LEU A 307 -32.46 -17.47 -14.02
C LEU A 307 -33.23 -17.42 -12.69
N ALA A 308 -33.66 -16.25 -12.23
CA ALA A 308 -34.51 -16.10 -11.06
C ALA A 308 -35.88 -16.77 -11.25
N ASP A 309 -36.52 -16.59 -12.40
CA ASP A 309 -37.82 -17.20 -12.71
C ASP A 309 -37.74 -18.72 -12.82
N ASN A 310 -36.67 -19.24 -13.44
CA ASN A 310 -36.41 -20.68 -13.48
C ASN A 310 -36.20 -21.25 -12.07
N THR A 311 -35.42 -20.55 -11.24
CA THR A 311 -35.19 -20.94 -9.85
C THR A 311 -36.50 -20.95 -9.07
N LYS A 312 -37.34 -19.90 -9.19
CA LYS A 312 -38.68 -19.84 -8.56
C LYS A 312 -39.58 -20.99 -9.01
N LYS A 313 -39.65 -21.27 -10.31
CA LYS A 313 -40.43 -22.40 -10.85
C LYS A 313 -39.96 -23.73 -10.28
N ASN A 314 -38.66 -23.92 -10.13
CA ASN A 314 -38.09 -25.13 -9.52
C ASN A 314 -38.38 -25.23 -8.02
N VAL A 315 -38.28 -24.12 -7.27
CA VAL A 315 -38.66 -24.07 -5.84
C VAL A 315 -40.13 -24.45 -5.67
N ARG A 316 -41.04 -23.87 -6.48
CA ARG A 316 -42.48 -24.18 -6.46
C ARG A 316 -42.73 -25.67 -6.67
N ARG A 317 -42.19 -26.22 -7.76
CA ARG A 317 -42.33 -27.64 -8.10
C ARG A 317 -41.80 -28.57 -7.01
N LEU A 318 -40.69 -28.22 -6.36
CA LEU A 318 -40.14 -29.01 -5.26
C LEU A 318 -40.94 -28.87 -3.95
N SER A 319 -41.55 -27.69 -3.73
CA SER A 319 -42.43 -27.47 -2.58
C SER A 319 -43.77 -28.19 -2.68
N GLU A 320 -44.29 -28.40 -3.89
CA GLU A 320 -45.47 -29.22 -4.17
C GLU A 320 -45.25 -30.70 -3.82
N PHE A 321 -43.99 -31.18 -3.88
CA PHE A 321 -43.65 -32.59 -3.60
C PHE A 321 -43.74 -32.96 -2.13
N LYS A 322 -43.36 -32.05 -1.23
CA LYS A 322 -43.61 -32.14 0.22
C LYS A 322 -43.74 -30.70 0.73
N PRO A 323 -44.94 -30.21 1.07
CA PRO A 323 -45.11 -28.86 1.60
C PRO A 323 -44.46 -28.79 2.98
N ARG A 324 -43.17 -28.46 3.00
CA ARG A 324 -42.50 -28.01 4.21
C ARG A 324 -42.99 -26.59 4.47
N LYS A 325 -43.42 -26.28 5.69
CA LYS A 325 -43.90 -24.94 6.11
C LYS A 325 -42.93 -23.77 5.82
N ASN A 326 -41.72 -24.05 5.32
CA ASN A 326 -40.64 -23.09 5.11
C ASN A 326 -40.14 -23.01 3.64
N SER A 327 -40.94 -23.34 2.61
CA SER A 327 -40.54 -23.17 1.19
C SER A 327 -40.71 -21.73 0.65
N TYR A 328 -41.74 -21.02 1.13
CA TYR A 328 -42.02 -19.61 0.83
C TYR A 328 -40.84 -18.62 1.02
N PRO A 329 -39.99 -18.74 2.05
CA PRO A 329 -38.88 -17.80 2.23
C PRO A 329 -37.84 -17.89 1.11
N LEU A 330 -37.65 -19.04 0.46
CA LEU A 330 -36.64 -19.17 -0.60
C LEU A 330 -37.06 -18.46 -1.89
N GLU A 331 -38.36 -18.50 -2.25
CA GLU A 331 -38.90 -17.77 -3.40
C GLU A 331 -38.78 -16.26 -3.22
N LEU A 332 -39.10 -15.77 -2.03
CA LEU A 332 -38.96 -14.36 -1.66
C LEU A 332 -37.50 -13.92 -1.66
N ILE A 333 -36.57 -14.78 -1.22
CA ILE A 333 -35.13 -14.50 -1.29
C ILE A 333 -34.68 -14.40 -2.76
N VAL A 334 -35.08 -15.33 -3.63
CA VAL A 334 -34.73 -15.29 -5.07
C VAL A 334 -35.33 -14.06 -5.75
N GLU A 335 -36.55 -13.66 -5.39
CA GLU A 335 -37.15 -12.44 -5.90
C GLU A 335 -36.45 -11.18 -5.40
N GLY A 336 -36.14 -11.13 -4.11
CA GLY A 336 -35.43 -10.03 -3.49
C GLY A 336 -34.03 -9.84 -4.06
N THR A 337 -33.31 -10.93 -4.33
CA THR A 337 -31.98 -10.87 -4.95
C THR A 337 -32.04 -10.40 -6.40
N ALA A 338 -33.03 -10.83 -7.19
CA ALA A 338 -33.22 -10.33 -8.55
C ALA A 338 -33.51 -8.81 -8.56
N LYS A 339 -34.46 -8.35 -7.74
CA LYS A 339 -34.78 -6.91 -7.63
C LYS A 339 -33.60 -6.08 -7.09
N LEU A 340 -32.78 -6.66 -6.21
CA LEU A 340 -31.58 -6.00 -5.71
C LEU A 340 -30.52 -5.88 -6.82
N VAL A 341 -30.35 -6.90 -7.66
CA VAL A 341 -29.47 -6.83 -8.84
C VAL A 341 -29.93 -5.74 -9.80
N ASP A 342 -31.24 -5.59 -10.05
CA ASP A 342 -31.77 -4.49 -10.88
C ASP A 342 -31.42 -3.13 -10.29
N LYS A 343 -31.70 -2.92 -9.00
CA LYS A 343 -31.38 -1.66 -8.31
C LYS A 343 -29.90 -1.34 -8.33
N LEU A 344 -29.04 -2.34 -8.20
CA LEU A 344 -27.59 -2.17 -8.29
C LEU A 344 -27.17 -1.81 -9.72
N HIS A 345 -27.77 -2.43 -10.74
CA HIS A 345 -27.44 -2.16 -12.13
C HIS A 345 -27.85 -0.74 -12.55
N TYR A 346 -29.10 -0.34 -12.29
CA TYR A 346 -29.55 1.03 -12.57
C TYR A 346 -28.85 2.07 -11.68
N GLY A 347 -28.52 1.70 -10.44
CA GLY A 347 -27.72 2.54 -9.54
C GLY A 347 -26.30 2.77 -10.06
N CYS A 348 -25.69 1.75 -10.69
CA CYS A 348 -24.43 1.89 -11.39
C CYS A 348 -24.58 2.83 -12.60
N GLU A 349 -25.56 2.66 -13.48
CA GLU A 349 -25.76 3.57 -14.62
C GLU A 349 -25.85 5.05 -14.19
N GLY A 350 -26.59 5.36 -13.12
CA GLY A 350 -26.69 6.73 -12.59
C GLY A 350 -25.43 7.27 -11.88
N LEU A 351 -24.52 6.39 -11.45
CA LEU A 351 -23.24 6.76 -10.83
C LEU A 351 -22.11 6.92 -11.86
N ALA A 352 -22.21 6.26 -13.02
CA ALA A 352 -21.29 6.42 -14.15
C ALA A 352 -21.27 7.88 -14.63
N ASP A 353 -22.45 8.49 -14.73
CA ASP A 353 -22.61 9.89 -15.14
C ASP A 353 -22.03 10.90 -14.14
N ARG A 354 -21.76 10.48 -12.89
CA ARG A 354 -21.29 11.34 -11.80
C ARG A 354 -19.82 11.16 -11.44
N GLY A 355 -19.09 10.26 -12.10
CA GLY A 355 -17.64 10.11 -11.97
C GLY A 355 -17.14 9.43 -10.68
N PHE A 356 -17.98 8.74 -9.91
CA PHE A 356 -17.58 8.08 -8.66
C PHE A 356 -17.01 6.66 -8.87
N THR A 357 -15.81 6.57 -9.42
CA THR A 357 -15.18 5.30 -9.87
C THR A 357 -15.06 4.22 -8.79
N HIS A 358 -14.66 4.57 -7.55
CA HIS A 358 -14.47 3.56 -6.50
C HIS A 358 -15.79 2.95 -6.00
N GLN A 359 -16.85 3.76 -5.88
CA GLN A 359 -18.16 3.26 -5.44
C GLN A 359 -18.77 2.35 -6.50
N MET A 360 -18.60 2.70 -7.79
CA MET A 360 -19.01 1.84 -8.90
C MET A 360 -18.34 0.46 -8.84
N ASP A 361 -17.02 0.41 -8.65
CA ASP A 361 -16.29 -0.86 -8.57
C ASP A 361 -16.80 -1.76 -7.45
N THR A 362 -17.15 -1.18 -6.29
CA THR A 362 -17.73 -1.95 -5.19
C THR A 362 -19.12 -2.46 -5.52
N LEU A 363 -19.98 -1.65 -6.14
CA LEU A 363 -21.34 -2.05 -6.52
C LEU A 363 -21.34 -3.12 -7.61
N VAL A 364 -20.45 -3.01 -8.61
CA VAL A 364 -20.26 -4.01 -9.66
C VAL A 364 -19.77 -5.34 -9.07
N LYS A 365 -18.85 -5.31 -8.10
CA LYS A 365 -18.41 -6.53 -7.38
C LYS A 365 -19.55 -7.20 -6.61
N VAL A 366 -20.37 -6.42 -5.91
CA VAL A 366 -21.55 -6.93 -5.18
C VAL A 366 -22.58 -7.50 -6.15
N GLN A 367 -22.87 -6.81 -7.25
CA GLN A 367 -23.76 -7.28 -8.31
C GLN A 367 -23.30 -8.63 -8.86
N ASN A 368 -22.03 -8.74 -9.25
CA ASN A 368 -21.45 -9.98 -9.78
C ASN A 368 -21.48 -11.12 -8.77
N ARG A 369 -21.28 -10.83 -7.48
CA ARG A 369 -21.38 -11.85 -6.42
C ARG A 369 -22.81 -12.35 -6.23
N LEU A 370 -23.81 -11.47 -6.28
CA LEU A 370 -25.21 -11.84 -6.19
C LEU A 370 -25.63 -12.71 -7.38
N ILE A 371 -25.23 -12.33 -8.59
CA ILE A 371 -25.48 -13.10 -9.82
C ILE A 371 -24.87 -14.51 -9.71
N LEU A 372 -23.64 -14.62 -9.20
CA LEU A 372 -22.99 -15.91 -8.99
C LEU A 372 -23.76 -16.79 -8.00
N LEU A 373 -24.20 -16.23 -6.88
CA LEU A 373 -24.98 -16.97 -5.88
C LEU A 373 -26.32 -17.44 -6.44
N LEU A 374 -26.99 -16.59 -7.24
CA LEU A 374 -28.25 -16.91 -7.90
C LEU A 374 -28.06 -18.05 -8.92
N SER A 375 -26.99 -18.00 -9.72
CA SER A 375 -26.59 -19.07 -10.65
C SER A 375 -26.30 -20.39 -9.93
N GLN A 376 -25.54 -20.36 -8.85
CA GLN A 376 -25.26 -21.55 -8.03
C GLN A 376 -26.52 -22.15 -7.42
N LEU A 377 -27.44 -21.29 -6.96
CA LEU A 377 -28.72 -21.73 -6.42
C LEU A 377 -29.56 -22.40 -7.51
N ASN A 378 -29.68 -21.81 -8.70
CA ASN A 378 -30.40 -22.40 -9.82
C ASN A 378 -29.85 -23.78 -10.20
N ASN A 379 -28.52 -23.92 -10.26
CA ASN A 379 -27.88 -25.21 -10.56
C ASN A 379 -28.20 -26.26 -9.49
N LYS A 380 -28.16 -25.89 -8.21
CA LYS A 380 -28.57 -26.77 -7.11
C LYS A 380 -30.05 -27.15 -7.20
N MET A 381 -30.92 -26.20 -7.56
CA MET A 381 -32.35 -26.44 -7.72
C MET A 381 -32.66 -27.36 -8.91
N ASN A 382 -31.95 -27.21 -10.04
CA ASN A 382 -32.04 -28.12 -11.18
C ASN A 382 -31.59 -29.53 -10.79
N PHE A 383 -30.47 -29.66 -10.09
CA PHE A 383 -29.98 -30.95 -9.59
C PHE A 383 -30.99 -31.62 -8.66
N LEU A 384 -31.57 -30.88 -7.70
CA LEU A 384 -32.59 -31.42 -6.80
C LEU A 384 -33.86 -31.82 -7.55
N LYS A 385 -34.21 -31.11 -8.61
CA LYS A 385 -35.35 -31.46 -9.47
C LYS A 385 -35.09 -32.76 -10.22
N GLU A 386 -33.92 -32.92 -10.84
CA GLU A 386 -33.51 -34.16 -11.51
C GLU A 386 -33.53 -35.35 -10.53
N LEU A 387 -32.97 -35.16 -9.33
CA LEU A 387 -32.96 -36.19 -8.29
C LEU A 387 -34.38 -36.54 -7.81
N ALA A 388 -35.27 -35.55 -7.68
CA ALA A 388 -36.67 -35.80 -7.35
C ALA A 388 -37.41 -36.56 -8.46
N GLU A 389 -37.13 -36.26 -9.73
CA GLU A 389 -37.68 -37.00 -10.88
C GLU A 389 -37.18 -38.45 -10.91
N GLU A 390 -35.89 -38.70 -10.70
CA GLU A 390 -35.33 -40.06 -10.58
C GLU A 390 -35.97 -40.85 -9.43
N LEU A 391 -36.17 -40.23 -8.26
CA LEU A 391 -36.84 -40.88 -7.14
C LEU A 391 -38.30 -41.26 -7.47
N LYS A 392 -39.02 -40.42 -8.21
CA LYS A 392 -40.40 -40.72 -8.66
C LYS A 392 -40.43 -41.87 -9.66
N GLU A 393 -39.47 -41.93 -10.57
CA GLU A 393 -39.34 -43.06 -11.50
C GLU A 393 -39.01 -44.35 -10.76
N ALA A 394 -38.12 -44.30 -9.77
CA ALA A 394 -37.79 -45.44 -8.93
C ALA A 394 -38.97 -45.91 -8.06
N GLU A 395 -39.74 -44.99 -7.47
CA GLU A 395 -40.96 -45.32 -6.72
C GLU A 395 -42.04 -45.95 -7.61
N LYS A 396 -42.23 -45.44 -8.83
CA LYS A 396 -43.14 -46.02 -9.82
C LYS A 396 -42.70 -47.41 -10.28
N ALA A 397 -41.40 -47.61 -10.53
CA ALA A 397 -40.85 -48.91 -10.89
C ALA A 397 -41.04 -49.94 -9.76
N LYS A 398 -40.78 -49.54 -8.50
CA LYS A 398 -41.06 -50.36 -7.32
C LYS A 398 -42.54 -50.71 -7.17
N ALA A 399 -43.44 -49.75 -7.38
CA ALA A 399 -44.88 -50.01 -7.34
C ALA A 399 -45.35 -50.95 -8.47
N ALA A 400 -44.64 -50.97 -9.59
CA ALA A 400 -44.89 -51.87 -10.71
C ALA A 400 -44.17 -53.23 -10.59
N GLY A 401 -43.42 -53.47 -9.50
CA GLY A 401 -42.64 -54.71 -9.30
C GLY A 401 -41.43 -54.87 -10.23
N LEU A 402 -41.00 -53.81 -10.90
CA LEU A 402 -39.83 -53.78 -11.78
C LEU A 402 -38.60 -53.31 -10.99
N GLU A 403 -37.43 -53.87 -11.32
CA GLU A 403 -36.17 -53.35 -10.77
C GLU A 403 -35.99 -51.87 -11.19
N PRO A 404 -35.62 -50.99 -10.25
CA PRO A 404 -35.46 -49.57 -10.56
C PRO A 404 -34.33 -49.40 -11.59
N PRO A 405 -34.50 -48.52 -12.58
CA PRO A 405 -33.46 -48.25 -13.56
C PRO A 405 -32.17 -47.78 -12.87
N PRO A 406 -30.98 -48.18 -13.35
CA PRO A 406 -29.72 -47.73 -12.77
C PRO A 406 -29.65 -46.20 -12.80
N SER A 407 -29.38 -45.60 -11.64
CA SER A 407 -29.30 -44.14 -11.49
C SER A 407 -28.32 -43.55 -12.51
N LYS A 408 -28.83 -42.66 -13.37
CA LYS A 408 -28.01 -41.92 -14.35
C LYS A 408 -27.06 -40.93 -13.67
N LEU A 409 -27.29 -40.61 -12.38
CA LEU A 409 -26.45 -39.72 -11.58
C LEU A 409 -25.20 -40.38 -11.00
N MET A 410 -25.16 -41.71 -10.84
CA MET A 410 -23.98 -42.43 -10.32
C MET A 410 -22.81 -42.44 -11.32
N SER A 411 -23.05 -42.32 -12.63
CA SER A 411 -21.98 -42.21 -13.64
C SER A 411 -21.40 -40.79 -13.79
N LYS A 412 -21.98 -39.79 -13.12
CA LYS A 412 -21.45 -38.42 -13.05
C LYS A 412 -20.68 -38.13 -11.75
N ASP A 413 -20.58 -39.11 -10.85
CA ASP A 413 -19.76 -38.92 -9.65
C ASP A 413 -18.26 -38.77 -9.99
N ASP A 414 -17.80 -39.27 -11.15
CA ASP A 414 -16.45 -38.99 -11.69
C ASP A 414 -16.25 -37.51 -12.08
N GLU A 415 -17.31 -36.79 -12.48
CA GLU A 415 -17.26 -35.33 -12.74
C GLU A 415 -17.39 -34.50 -11.44
N LYS A 416 -18.07 -35.03 -10.41
CA LYS A 416 -18.15 -34.39 -9.08
C LYS A 416 -16.83 -34.47 -8.31
N VAL A 417 -16.04 -35.53 -8.47
CA VAL A 417 -14.68 -35.59 -7.91
C VAL A 417 -13.82 -34.46 -8.47
N ASN A 418 -14.03 -34.06 -9.72
CA ASN A 418 -13.31 -32.92 -10.32
C ASN A 418 -13.78 -31.55 -9.83
N TYR A 419 -15.09 -31.34 -9.59
CA TYR A 419 -15.59 -30.06 -9.07
C TYR A 419 -15.32 -29.86 -7.57
N LEU A 420 -15.49 -30.89 -6.75
CA LEU A 420 -15.11 -30.84 -5.33
C LEU A 420 -13.58 -30.85 -5.17
N GLY A 421 -12.86 -31.57 -6.04
CA GLY A 421 -11.40 -31.59 -6.11
C GLY A 421 -10.82 -30.22 -6.47
N HIS A 422 -11.43 -29.47 -7.39
CA HIS A 422 -11.02 -28.09 -7.67
C HIS A 422 -11.29 -27.17 -6.49
N THR A 423 -12.44 -27.28 -5.81
CA THR A 423 -12.70 -26.43 -4.63
C THR A 423 -11.81 -26.77 -3.44
N LYS A 424 -11.46 -28.05 -3.23
CA LYS A 424 -10.50 -28.48 -2.20
C LYS A 424 -9.09 -28.04 -2.56
N LYS A 425 -8.64 -28.23 -3.81
CA LYS A 425 -7.34 -27.73 -4.28
C LYS A 425 -7.23 -26.22 -4.12
N THR A 426 -8.26 -25.45 -4.49
CA THR A 426 -8.21 -23.98 -4.27
C THR A 426 -8.21 -23.61 -2.79
N HIS A 427 -8.84 -24.40 -1.91
CA HIS A 427 -8.85 -24.11 -0.49
C HIS A 427 -7.55 -24.52 0.20
N GLU A 428 -6.92 -25.61 -0.24
CA GLU A 428 -5.59 -26.07 0.16
C GLU A 428 -4.49 -25.12 -0.37
N GLU A 429 -4.61 -24.62 -1.60
CA GLU A 429 -3.73 -23.58 -2.16
C GLU A 429 -3.85 -22.27 -1.37
N ILE A 430 -5.06 -21.82 -1.04
CA ILE A 430 -5.28 -20.62 -0.20
C ILE A 430 -4.72 -20.81 1.22
N LEU A 431 -4.80 -22.02 1.79
CA LEU A 431 -4.21 -22.32 3.10
C LEU A 431 -2.68 -22.39 3.02
N ALA A 432 -2.11 -22.97 1.95
CA ALA A 432 -0.67 -23.01 1.73
C ALA A 432 -0.08 -21.61 1.50
N GLU A 433 -0.77 -20.74 0.75
CA GLU A 433 -0.37 -19.33 0.57
C GLU A 433 -0.37 -18.59 1.91
N ARG A 434 -1.38 -18.81 2.77
CA ARG A 434 -1.41 -18.23 4.13
C ARG A 434 -0.28 -18.74 5.02
N GLU A 435 0.01 -20.04 5.00
CA GLU A 435 1.13 -20.59 5.76
C GLU A 435 2.49 -20.06 5.26
N GLU A 436 2.63 -19.82 3.95
CA GLU A 436 3.84 -19.23 3.38
C GLU A 436 3.97 -17.75 3.75
N GLU A 437 2.88 -16.99 3.77
CA GLU A 437 2.84 -15.62 4.27
C GLU A 437 3.20 -15.55 5.77
N GLU A 438 2.63 -16.41 6.60
CA GLU A 438 2.97 -16.50 8.03
C GLU A 438 4.43 -16.86 8.26
N LYS A 439 5.01 -17.78 7.46
CA LYS A 439 6.45 -18.10 7.52
C LYS A 439 7.32 -16.92 7.11
N LYS A 440 6.96 -16.18 6.06
CA LYS A 440 7.67 -14.97 5.61
C LYS A 440 7.59 -13.86 6.66
N GLU A 441 6.45 -13.70 7.30
CA GLU A 441 6.25 -12.73 8.38
C GLU A 441 7.06 -13.10 9.64
N ALA A 442 7.06 -14.37 10.03
CA ALA A 442 7.89 -14.88 11.12
C ALA A 442 9.41 -14.72 10.82
N GLU A 443 9.83 -14.92 9.57
CA GLU A 443 11.24 -14.69 9.18
C GLU A 443 11.61 -13.21 9.21
N ARG A 444 10.71 -12.31 8.75
CA ARG A 444 10.88 -10.86 8.87
C ARG A 444 10.99 -10.42 10.33
N ALA A 445 10.14 -10.97 11.21
CA ALA A 445 10.20 -10.70 12.64
C ALA A 445 11.53 -11.18 13.27
N ARG A 446 12.04 -12.35 12.87
CA ARG A 446 13.36 -12.84 13.31
C ARG A 446 14.51 -11.96 12.86
N ARG A 447 14.49 -11.49 11.60
CA ARG A 447 15.51 -10.56 11.07
C ARG A 447 15.47 -9.21 11.78
N ALA A 448 14.28 -8.71 12.12
CA ALA A 448 14.12 -7.49 12.90
C ALA A 448 14.61 -7.64 14.35
N ALA A 449 14.44 -8.83 14.94
CA ALA A 449 14.90 -9.13 16.30
C ALA A 449 16.40 -9.47 16.40
N THR A 450 17.11 -9.63 15.28
CA THR A 450 18.56 -9.88 15.32
C THR A 450 19.29 -8.54 15.44
N PRO A 451 19.94 -8.22 16.57
CA PRO A 451 20.65 -6.96 16.71
C PRO A 451 21.80 -6.90 15.69
N PRO A 452 22.02 -5.74 15.05
CA PRO A 452 23.08 -5.60 14.05
C PRO A 452 24.41 -5.94 14.71
N LYS A 453 25.15 -6.89 14.10
CA LYS A 453 26.52 -7.19 14.51
C LYS A 453 27.31 -5.89 14.46
N LYS A 454 27.82 -5.46 15.62
CA LYS A 454 28.67 -4.28 15.74
C LYS A 454 29.82 -4.41 14.72
N SER A 455 29.83 -3.48 13.79
CA SER A 455 30.89 -3.33 12.81
C SER A 455 32.21 -3.06 13.54
N PRO A 456 33.31 -3.76 13.23
CA PRO A 456 34.60 -3.48 13.84
C PRO A 456 35.27 -2.32 13.11
N TYR A 457 34.82 -1.10 13.39
CA TYR A 457 35.49 0.14 13.00
C TYR A 457 35.35 1.18 14.10
#